data_AF-A0AAE5SBY2-F1
#
_entry.id   AF-A0AAE5SBY2-F1
#
_cell.length_a   1.000
_cell.length_b   1.000
_cell.length_c   1.000
_cell.angle_alpha   90.00
_cell.angle_beta   90.00
_cell.angle_gamma   90.00
#
_symmetry.space_group_name_H-M   'P 1'
#
loop_
_entity.id
_entity.type
_entity.pdbx_description
1 polymer ?
#
loop_
_entity_poly.entity_id
_entity_poly.type
_entity_poly.pdbx_seq_one_letter_code
_entity_poly.pdbx_strand_id
1 'polypeptide(L)'
;MAKTNLTEASGITPQLMQKLNEQYDSSQLRAAQTKLTNTSRELRNLSSGHKMGRGLISRLGDYLSVEQRELLSQAAQLLESVNSHVEHAKEKRVRDEKAVKRRQEARNARAKLLIAATYPLPTESLDQKLELLKTALLFNRIGAYDSFYSAVELNSEIRSTLLTPFSRLIGWGSLTAYRLSCLGSLRIRLVEALTNDISYDDGSEVEDRLAALQSKVRDANAKAALTAEEHETLRLWKEALAVEAVPEVRP
;
A
#
# COMPACT_ATOMS: atom_id res chain seq x y z
N MET A 1 33.51 -29.63 33.57
CA MET A 1 32.95 -28.35 33.08
C MET A 1 32.66 -28.54 31.59
N ALA A 2 31.40 -28.37 31.17
CA ALA A 2 31.02 -28.52 29.77
C ALA A 2 31.78 -27.47 28.94
N LYS A 3 32.56 -27.91 27.94
CA LYS A 3 33.22 -27.00 26.99
C LYS A 3 32.11 -26.28 26.23
N THR A 4 31.90 -24.99 26.52
CA THR A 4 31.16 -24.10 25.61
C THR A 4 31.86 -24.11 24.26
N ASN A 5 31.17 -24.57 23.21
CA ASN A 5 31.65 -24.49 21.84
C ASN A 5 31.82 -23.01 21.49
N LEU A 6 33.06 -22.52 21.50
CA LEU A 6 33.43 -21.12 21.22
C LEU A 6 32.96 -20.63 19.83
N THR A 7 32.65 -21.55 18.93
CA THR A 7 32.26 -21.30 17.54
C THR A 7 30.76 -21.44 17.30
N GLU A 8 29.97 -21.79 18.31
CA GLU A 8 28.50 -21.86 18.22
C GLU A 8 27.86 -20.65 18.87
N ALA A 9 27.03 -19.93 18.10
CA ALA A 9 26.29 -18.77 18.55
C ALA A 9 25.03 -19.16 19.38
N SER A 10 25.21 -20.00 20.41
CA SER A 10 24.13 -20.56 21.23
C SER A 10 23.23 -19.51 21.91
N GLY A 11 23.72 -18.28 22.11
CA GLY A 11 22.92 -17.16 22.62
C GLY A 11 21.94 -16.56 21.60
N ILE A 12 22.11 -16.84 20.30
CA ILE A 12 21.19 -16.42 19.24
C ILE A 12 20.08 -17.45 19.14
N THR A 13 19.11 -17.32 20.05
CA THR A 13 17.98 -18.23 20.11
C THR A 13 16.94 -17.90 19.03
N PRO A 14 16.14 -18.89 18.59
CA PRO A 14 15.00 -18.64 17.70
C PRO A 14 14.03 -17.57 18.24
N GLN A 15 13.85 -17.50 19.56
CA GLN A 15 12.99 -16.51 20.22
C GLN A 15 13.57 -15.09 20.11
N LEU A 16 14.89 -14.94 20.27
CA LEU A 16 15.56 -13.65 20.05
C LEU A 16 15.42 -13.22 18.58
N MET A 17 15.66 -14.14 17.64
CA MET A 17 15.50 -13.86 16.21
C MET A 17 14.07 -13.51 15.83
N GLN A 18 13.07 -14.12 16.47
CA GLN A 18 11.68 -13.76 16.29
C GLN A 18 11.40 -12.31 16.73
N LYS A 19 11.88 -11.90 17.91
CA LYS A 19 11.75 -10.51 18.38
C LYS A 19 12.45 -9.51 17.45
N LEU A 20 13.63 -9.87 16.93
CA LEU A 20 14.33 -9.03 15.96
C LEU A 20 13.56 -8.93 14.64
N ASN A 21 12.94 -10.03 14.17
CA ASN A 21 12.10 -10.02 12.97
C ASN A 21 10.82 -9.18 13.10
N GLU A 22 10.40 -8.81 14.31
CA GLU A 22 9.30 -7.84 14.51
C GLU A 22 9.78 -6.40 14.28
N GLN A 23 11.07 -6.14 14.47
CA GLN A 23 11.68 -4.80 14.38
C GLN A 23 12.36 -4.52 13.05
N TYR A 24 12.78 -5.56 12.33
CA TYR A 24 13.53 -5.45 11.07
C TYR A 24 12.81 -6.11 9.90
N ASP A 25 12.92 -5.49 8.72
CA ASP A 25 12.36 -6.03 7.47
C ASP A 25 13.31 -7.02 6.77
N SER A 26 12.79 -7.71 5.74
CA SER A 26 13.60 -8.65 4.97
C SER A 26 14.81 -8.04 4.27
N SER A 27 14.81 -6.74 3.97
CA SER A 27 15.92 -6.05 3.31
C SER A 27 17.09 -5.82 4.27
N GLN A 28 16.80 -5.45 5.52
CA GLN A 28 17.79 -5.26 6.57
C GLN A 28 18.46 -6.59 6.94
N LEU A 29 17.67 -7.67 7.03
CA LEU A 29 18.20 -9.02 7.27
C LEU A 29 19.10 -9.51 6.13
N ARG A 30 18.75 -9.21 4.86
CA ARG A 30 19.62 -9.50 3.71
C ARG A 30 20.94 -8.72 3.78
N ALA A 31 20.89 -7.44 4.13
CA ALA A 31 22.09 -6.63 4.27
C ALA A 31 23.02 -7.18 5.37
N ALA A 32 22.45 -7.59 6.51
CA ALA A 32 23.19 -8.24 7.59
C ALA A 32 23.83 -9.56 7.14
N GLN A 33 23.07 -10.43 6.46
CA GLN A 33 23.57 -11.71 5.93
C GLN A 33 24.73 -11.51 4.94
N THR A 34 24.62 -10.54 4.03
CA THR A 34 25.69 -10.23 3.06
C THR A 34 26.96 -9.80 3.76
N LYS A 35 26.87 -8.95 4.80
CA LYS A 35 28.04 -8.52 5.58
C LYS A 35 28.69 -9.71 6.30
N LEU A 36 27.90 -10.51 7.01
CA LEU A 36 28.40 -11.70 7.73
C LEU A 36 29.07 -12.70 6.79
N THR A 37 28.46 -12.94 5.63
CA THR A 37 28.99 -13.86 4.62
C THR A 37 30.32 -13.37 4.05
N ASN A 38 30.42 -12.08 3.71
CA ASN A 38 31.66 -11.49 3.19
C ASN A 38 32.77 -11.50 4.24
N THR A 39 32.46 -11.10 5.48
CA THR A 39 33.44 -11.09 6.57
C THR A 39 33.92 -12.50 6.91
N SER A 40 33.03 -13.48 6.99
CA SER A 40 33.45 -14.89 7.19
C SER A 40 34.38 -15.36 6.07
N ARG A 41 34.06 -15.03 4.81
CA ARG A 41 34.91 -15.37 3.66
C ARG A 41 36.30 -14.72 3.74
N GLU A 42 36.39 -13.46 4.15
CA GLU A 42 37.67 -12.76 4.37
C GLU A 42 38.50 -13.39 5.49
N LEU A 43 37.87 -13.75 6.61
CA LEU A 43 38.54 -14.45 7.71
C LEU A 43 39.03 -15.83 7.28
N ARG A 44 38.23 -16.57 6.50
CA ARG A 44 38.66 -17.85 5.91
C ARG A 44 39.89 -17.67 5.03
N ASN A 45 39.88 -16.66 4.14
CA ASN A 45 41.03 -16.37 3.27
C ASN A 45 42.30 -16.05 4.07
N LEU A 46 42.21 -15.29 5.16
CA LEU A 46 43.34 -15.01 6.06
C LEU A 46 43.81 -16.28 6.79
N SER A 47 42.87 -17.10 7.30
CA SER A 47 43.19 -18.32 8.05
C SER A 47 43.85 -19.39 7.18
N SER A 48 43.44 -19.52 5.91
CA SER A 48 43.94 -20.57 5.01
C SER A 48 45.26 -20.21 4.33
N GLY A 49 45.67 -18.94 4.36
CA GLY A 49 46.78 -18.46 3.54
C GLY A 49 46.57 -18.75 2.05
N HIS A 50 47.64 -18.92 1.29
CA HIS A 50 47.56 -19.28 -0.14
C HIS A 50 46.97 -20.68 -0.43
N LYS A 51 46.71 -21.51 0.59
CA LYS A 51 46.20 -22.88 0.40
C LYS A 51 44.79 -22.92 -0.19
N MET A 52 43.96 -21.89 0.03
CA MET A 52 42.56 -21.83 -0.44
C MET A 52 42.16 -20.50 -1.10
N GLY A 53 42.98 -19.44 -1.01
CA GLY A 53 42.63 -18.12 -1.52
C GLY A 53 43.63 -17.55 -2.54
N ARG A 54 43.13 -16.89 -3.59
CA ARG A 54 43.94 -16.07 -4.51
C ARG A 54 43.74 -14.59 -4.16
N GLY A 55 44.82 -13.85 -3.90
CA GLY A 55 44.77 -12.40 -3.66
C GLY A 55 45.62 -11.94 -2.47
N LEU A 56 45.75 -10.61 -2.32
CA LEU A 56 46.60 -9.97 -1.31
C LEU A 56 46.29 -10.43 0.13
N ILE A 57 45.00 -10.54 0.47
CA ILE A 57 44.55 -10.96 1.81
C ILE A 57 45.08 -12.36 2.17
N SER A 58 44.96 -13.32 1.26
CA SER A 58 45.48 -14.67 1.46
C SER A 58 47.01 -14.67 1.61
N ARG A 59 47.70 -13.77 0.89
CA ARG A 59 49.16 -13.61 1.03
C ARG A 59 49.57 -13.08 2.38
N LEU A 60 48.82 -12.14 2.94
CA LEU A 60 49.05 -11.65 4.29
C LEU A 60 48.84 -12.76 5.32
N GLY A 61 47.87 -13.65 5.08
CA GLY A 61 47.61 -14.84 5.89
C GLY A 61 48.82 -15.78 6.02
N ASP A 62 49.67 -15.87 4.99
CA ASP A 62 50.88 -16.71 5.03
C ASP A 62 51.93 -16.25 6.05
N TYR A 63 51.85 -15.01 6.53
CA TYR A 63 52.75 -14.47 7.56
C TYR A 63 52.20 -14.63 8.99
N LEU A 64 50.97 -15.12 9.14
CA LEU A 64 50.38 -15.38 10.44
C LEU A 64 50.88 -16.70 11.03
N SER A 65 51.03 -16.74 12.36
CA SER A 65 51.32 -17.97 13.10
C SER A 65 50.18 -18.99 12.98
N VAL A 66 50.45 -20.24 13.35
CA VAL A 66 49.43 -21.30 13.33
C VAL A 66 48.28 -20.95 14.27
N GLU A 67 48.57 -20.43 15.46
CA GLU A 67 47.58 -20.04 16.47
C GLU A 67 46.73 -18.86 15.99
N GLN A 68 47.33 -17.88 15.29
CA GLN A 68 46.59 -16.75 14.72
C GLN A 68 45.63 -17.21 13.61
N ARG A 69 46.06 -18.14 12.76
CA ARG A 69 45.20 -18.72 11.72
C ARG A 69 44.06 -19.55 12.32
N GLU A 70 44.34 -20.30 13.36
CA GLU A 70 43.33 -21.07 14.08
C GLU A 70 42.28 -20.16 14.74
N LEU A 71 42.70 -19.05 15.36
CA LEU A 71 41.79 -18.04 15.91
C LEU A 71 40.89 -17.43 14.83
N LEU A 72 41.43 -17.10 13.65
CA LEU A 72 40.66 -16.57 12.53
C LEU A 72 39.67 -17.61 11.96
N SER A 73 40.07 -18.88 11.91
CA SER A 73 39.20 -19.99 11.51
C SER A 73 38.03 -20.14 12.48
N GLN A 74 38.30 -20.11 13.79
CA GLN A 74 37.25 -20.16 14.83
C GLN A 74 36.32 -18.94 14.76
N ALA A 75 36.86 -17.74 14.53
CA ALA A 75 36.06 -16.54 14.33
C ALA A 75 35.16 -16.64 13.07
N ALA A 76 35.66 -17.20 11.98
CA ALA A 76 34.87 -17.46 10.77
C ALA A 76 33.73 -18.45 11.03
N GLN A 77 34.00 -19.54 11.76
CA GLN A 77 32.98 -20.52 12.16
C GLN A 77 31.90 -19.90 13.05
N LEU A 78 32.29 -19.03 13.99
CA LEU A 78 31.33 -18.29 14.82
C LEU A 78 30.45 -17.37 13.97
N LEU A 79 31.03 -16.62 13.03
CA LEU A 79 30.26 -15.78 12.11
C LEU A 79 29.31 -16.61 11.23
N GLU A 80 29.71 -17.80 10.79
CA GLU A 80 28.84 -18.71 10.04
C GLU A 80 27.68 -19.22 10.88
N SER A 81 27.92 -19.55 12.15
CA SER A 81 26.86 -19.91 13.10
C SER A 81 25.88 -18.76 13.29
N VAL A 82 26.36 -17.51 13.47
CA VAL A 82 25.48 -16.32 13.51
C VAL A 82 24.71 -16.16 12.18
N ASN A 83 25.37 -16.36 11.05
CA ASN A 83 24.79 -16.19 9.73
C ASN A 83 23.65 -17.18 9.44
N SER A 84 23.75 -18.43 9.90
CA SER A 84 22.68 -19.42 9.71
C SER A 84 21.40 -19.02 10.45
N HIS A 85 21.51 -18.43 11.65
CA HIS A 85 20.36 -17.88 12.37
C HIS A 85 19.72 -16.70 11.62
N VAL A 86 20.54 -15.78 11.07
CA VAL A 86 20.06 -14.66 10.25
C VAL A 86 19.39 -15.14 8.97
N GLU A 87 19.93 -16.18 8.33
CA GLU A 87 19.36 -16.78 7.12
C GLU A 87 17.96 -17.35 7.38
N HIS A 88 17.80 -18.18 8.41
CA HIS A 88 16.50 -18.72 8.78
C HIS A 88 15.48 -17.61 9.12
N ALA A 89 15.92 -16.58 9.84
CA ALA A 89 15.08 -15.45 10.20
C ALA A 89 14.64 -14.66 8.97
N LYS A 90 15.56 -14.39 8.03
CA LYS A 90 15.28 -13.77 6.73
C LYS A 90 14.25 -14.57 5.95
N GLU A 91 14.44 -15.88 5.81
CA GLU A 91 13.53 -16.74 5.06
C GLU A 91 12.11 -16.77 5.65
N LYS A 92 11.99 -16.80 6.97
CA LYS A 92 10.70 -16.68 7.65
C LYS A 92 10.07 -15.32 7.36
N ARG A 93 10.83 -14.23 7.55
CA ARG A 93 10.33 -12.86 7.33
C ARG A 93 9.87 -12.62 5.89
N VAL A 94 10.63 -13.09 4.91
CA VAL A 94 10.24 -13.02 3.48
C VAL A 94 8.93 -13.74 3.23
N ARG A 95 8.73 -14.92 3.84
CA ARG A 95 7.48 -15.68 3.69
C ARG A 95 6.30 -14.95 4.33
N ASP A 96 6.49 -14.38 5.53
CA ASP A 96 5.46 -13.65 6.26
C ASP A 96 5.05 -12.38 5.52
N GLU A 97 6.01 -11.56 5.07
CA GLU A 97 5.76 -10.36 4.25
C GLU A 97 5.01 -10.72 2.94
N LYS A 98 5.41 -11.81 2.28
CA LYS A 98 4.71 -12.29 1.07
C LYS A 98 3.31 -12.82 1.38
N ALA A 99 3.09 -13.40 2.55
CA ALA A 99 1.76 -13.86 2.98
C ALA A 99 0.83 -12.67 3.26
N VAL A 100 1.32 -11.66 3.99
CA VAL A 100 0.59 -10.41 4.25
C VAL A 100 0.22 -9.71 2.95
N LYS A 101 1.19 -9.54 2.02
CA LYS A 101 0.92 -8.92 0.72
C LYS A 101 -0.14 -9.68 -0.08
N ARG A 102 -0.04 -11.01 -0.15
CA ARG A 102 -1.04 -11.85 -0.85
C ARG A 102 -2.42 -11.76 -0.21
N ARG A 103 -2.49 -11.74 1.13
CA ARG A 103 -3.76 -11.55 1.84
C ARG A 103 -4.37 -10.19 1.47
N GLN A 104 -3.58 -9.12 1.51
CA GLN A 104 -4.07 -7.78 1.15
C GLN A 104 -4.51 -7.70 -0.32
N GLU A 105 -3.78 -8.30 -1.25
CA GLU A 105 -4.15 -8.38 -2.66
C GLU A 105 -5.48 -9.12 -2.86
N ALA A 106 -5.68 -10.25 -2.17
CA ALA A 106 -6.93 -11.00 -2.22
C ALA A 106 -8.10 -10.19 -1.64
N ARG A 107 -7.89 -9.49 -0.51
CA ARG A 107 -8.88 -8.59 0.09
C ARG A 107 -9.23 -7.45 -0.86
N ASN A 108 -8.24 -6.80 -1.46
CA ASN A 108 -8.46 -5.73 -2.44
C ASN A 108 -9.23 -6.23 -3.67
N ALA A 109 -8.90 -7.41 -4.20
CA ALA A 109 -9.61 -7.99 -5.32
C ALA A 109 -11.08 -8.30 -4.96
N ARG A 110 -11.31 -8.88 -3.78
CA ARG A 110 -12.64 -9.17 -3.27
C ARG A 110 -13.46 -7.89 -3.07
N ALA A 111 -12.85 -6.87 -2.45
CA ALA A 111 -13.47 -5.56 -2.23
C ALA A 111 -13.90 -4.91 -3.54
N LYS A 112 -13.03 -4.90 -4.56
CA LYS A 112 -13.36 -4.35 -5.90
C LYS A 112 -14.59 -5.02 -6.51
N LEU A 113 -14.66 -6.35 -6.45
CA LEU A 113 -15.81 -7.11 -6.96
C LEU A 113 -17.10 -6.77 -6.20
N LEU A 114 -17.02 -6.71 -4.86
CA LEU A 114 -18.16 -6.42 -4.01
C LEU A 114 -18.68 -4.98 -4.18
N ILE A 115 -17.78 -3.99 -4.23
CA ILE A 115 -18.16 -2.59 -4.49
C ILE A 115 -18.76 -2.45 -5.88
N ALA A 116 -18.18 -3.04 -6.92
CA ALA A 116 -18.73 -2.97 -8.27
C ALA A 116 -20.13 -3.59 -8.37
N ALA A 117 -20.38 -4.70 -7.65
CA ALA A 117 -21.70 -5.34 -7.60
C ALA A 117 -22.72 -4.54 -6.77
N THR A 118 -22.29 -3.94 -5.66
CA THR A 118 -23.18 -3.22 -4.73
C THR A 118 -23.50 -1.80 -5.21
N TYR A 119 -22.50 -1.14 -5.78
CA TYR A 119 -22.54 0.26 -6.22
C TYR A 119 -22.02 0.34 -7.67
N PRO A 120 -22.82 -0.05 -8.67
CA PRO A 120 -22.39 -0.05 -10.08
C PRO A 120 -22.11 1.36 -10.62
N LEU A 121 -22.74 2.38 -10.03
CA LEU A 121 -22.55 3.82 -10.33
C LEU A 121 -22.51 4.12 -11.84
N PRO A 122 -23.57 3.77 -12.60
CA PRO A 122 -23.66 4.07 -14.02
C PRO A 122 -23.62 5.58 -14.29
N THR A 123 -23.24 5.98 -15.50
CA THR A 123 -23.09 7.41 -15.89
C THR A 123 -23.57 7.71 -17.30
N GLU A 124 -24.35 6.82 -17.92
CA GLU A 124 -24.74 6.90 -19.33
C GLU A 124 -25.78 8.00 -19.55
N SER A 125 -26.82 8.04 -18.71
CA SER A 125 -27.89 9.05 -18.74
C SER A 125 -27.57 10.27 -17.87
N LEU A 126 -28.37 11.33 -18.00
CA LEU A 126 -28.28 12.51 -17.15
C LEU A 126 -28.63 12.18 -15.69
N ASP A 127 -29.71 11.44 -15.46
CA ASP A 127 -30.17 11.07 -14.12
C ASP A 127 -29.12 10.24 -13.38
N GLN A 128 -28.45 9.33 -14.07
CA GLN A 128 -27.35 8.55 -13.51
C GLN A 128 -26.14 9.41 -13.10
N LYS A 129 -25.80 10.44 -13.90
CA LYS A 129 -24.74 11.40 -13.54
C LYS A 129 -25.10 12.22 -12.31
N LEU A 130 -26.36 12.62 -12.17
CA LEU A 130 -26.85 13.34 -10.99
C LEU A 130 -26.89 12.44 -9.76
N GLU A 131 -27.30 11.17 -9.92
CA GLU A 131 -27.29 10.22 -8.81
C GLU A 131 -25.86 9.91 -8.36
N LEU A 132 -24.87 9.90 -9.25
CA LEU A 132 -23.45 9.80 -8.88
C LEU A 132 -23.02 10.97 -7.97
N LEU A 133 -23.33 12.21 -8.34
CA LEU A 133 -23.01 13.40 -7.55
C LEU A 133 -23.66 13.34 -6.16
N LYS A 134 -24.95 13.01 -6.13
CA LYS A 134 -25.70 12.81 -4.90
C LYS A 134 -25.10 11.71 -4.03
N THR A 135 -24.73 10.58 -4.64
CA THR A 135 -24.10 9.47 -3.94
C THR A 135 -22.79 9.90 -3.30
N ALA A 136 -21.91 10.60 -4.04
CA ALA A 136 -20.65 11.10 -3.50
C ALA A 136 -20.85 12.00 -2.26
N LEU A 137 -21.83 12.92 -2.31
CA LEU A 137 -22.17 13.79 -1.18
C LEU A 137 -22.68 13.00 0.03
N LEU A 138 -23.53 12.00 -0.17
CA LEU A 138 -24.04 11.13 0.90
C LEU A 138 -22.93 10.30 1.54
N PHE A 139 -22.02 9.74 0.74
CA PHE A 139 -20.90 8.96 1.26
C PHE A 139 -19.87 9.84 1.99
N ASN A 140 -19.71 11.11 1.61
CA ASN A 140 -18.86 12.04 2.35
C ASN A 140 -19.41 12.37 3.73
N ARG A 141 -20.73 12.58 3.85
CA ARG A 141 -21.38 12.87 5.15
C ARG A 141 -21.15 11.78 6.20
N ILE A 142 -21.03 10.52 5.76
CA ILE A 142 -20.75 9.38 6.66
C ILE A 142 -19.25 9.09 6.83
N GLY A 143 -18.39 9.95 6.28
CA GLY A 143 -16.93 9.81 6.33
C GLY A 143 -16.37 8.67 5.47
N ALA A 144 -17.16 8.10 4.56
CA ALA A 144 -16.74 7.00 3.69
C ALA A 144 -16.13 7.48 2.36
N TYR A 145 -16.29 8.76 2.02
CA TYR A 145 -15.69 9.37 0.84
C TYR A 145 -15.09 10.75 1.14
N ASP A 146 -13.84 10.95 0.77
CA ASP A 146 -13.14 12.25 0.84
C ASP A 146 -13.31 12.96 2.21
N SER A 147 -13.15 12.21 3.31
CA SER A 147 -13.44 12.65 4.67
C SER A 147 -12.56 13.80 5.19
N PHE A 148 -11.56 14.21 4.40
CA PHE A 148 -10.78 15.42 4.65
C PHE A 148 -11.62 16.69 4.45
N TYR A 149 -12.62 16.63 3.56
CA TYR A 149 -13.59 17.69 3.37
C TYR A 149 -14.82 17.44 4.23
N SER A 150 -15.32 18.50 4.87
CA SER A 150 -16.69 18.53 5.36
C SER A 150 -17.68 18.45 4.18
N ALA A 151 -18.92 18.06 4.46
CA ALA A 151 -19.98 18.01 3.45
C ALA A 151 -20.18 19.35 2.72
N VAL A 152 -20.00 20.47 3.43
CA VAL A 152 -20.10 21.82 2.86
C VAL A 152 -18.94 22.11 1.91
N GLU A 153 -17.72 21.76 2.29
CA GLU A 153 -16.53 21.98 1.46
C GLU A 153 -16.56 21.10 0.21
N LEU A 154 -16.91 19.82 0.33
CA LEU A 154 -17.03 18.93 -0.82
C LEU A 154 -18.12 19.42 -1.78
N ASN A 155 -19.28 19.83 -1.27
CA ASN A 155 -20.34 20.39 -2.10
C ASN A 155 -19.88 21.66 -2.83
N SER A 156 -19.12 22.53 -2.15
CA SER A 156 -18.56 23.74 -2.75
C SER A 156 -17.55 23.41 -3.84
N GLU A 157 -16.70 22.39 -3.66
CA GLU A 157 -15.72 21.96 -4.65
C GLU A 157 -16.38 21.31 -5.88
N ILE A 158 -17.42 20.50 -5.67
CA ILE A 158 -18.24 19.97 -6.76
C ILE A 158 -18.90 21.12 -7.55
N ARG A 159 -19.35 22.17 -6.87
CA ARG A 159 -19.96 23.34 -7.51
C ARG A 159 -18.92 24.21 -8.22
N SER A 160 -17.71 24.36 -7.67
CA SER A 160 -16.64 25.20 -8.23
C SER A 160 -16.25 24.76 -9.65
N THR A 161 -16.35 23.46 -9.94
CA THR A 161 -16.15 22.88 -11.28
C THR A 161 -17.03 23.53 -12.35
N LEU A 162 -18.26 23.94 -12.02
CA LEU A 162 -19.16 24.61 -12.96
C LEU A 162 -18.74 26.04 -13.28
N LEU A 163 -17.98 26.68 -12.39
CA LEU A 163 -17.50 28.05 -12.51
C LEU A 163 -16.18 28.17 -13.29
N THR A 164 -15.55 27.04 -13.64
CA THR A 164 -14.30 27.04 -14.40
C THR A 164 -14.52 27.60 -15.80
N PRO A 165 -13.90 28.73 -16.17
CA PRO A 165 -14.07 29.33 -17.49
C PRO A 165 -13.37 28.49 -18.56
N PHE A 166 -13.98 28.37 -19.74
CA PHE A 166 -13.43 27.57 -20.85
C PHE A 166 -12.01 28.00 -21.25
N SER A 167 -11.67 29.29 -21.14
CA SER A 167 -10.33 29.81 -21.41
C SER A 167 -9.21 29.19 -20.56
N ARG A 168 -9.55 28.58 -19.42
CA ARG A 168 -8.60 27.87 -18.54
C ARG A 168 -8.52 26.37 -18.83
N LEU A 169 -9.36 25.85 -19.74
CA LEU A 169 -9.47 24.42 -20.03
C LEU A 169 -8.66 24.03 -21.26
N ILE A 170 -7.34 24.22 -21.17
CA ILE A 170 -6.41 23.86 -22.25
C ILE A 170 -6.52 22.36 -22.55
N GLY A 171 -6.70 22.02 -23.83
CA GLY A 171 -6.81 20.63 -24.29
C GLY A 171 -8.23 20.04 -24.27
N TRP A 172 -9.23 20.79 -23.79
CA TRP A 172 -10.63 20.35 -23.81
C TRP A 172 -11.38 20.88 -25.04
N GLY A 173 -12.16 20.02 -25.69
CA GLY A 173 -12.96 20.39 -26.87
C GLY A 173 -14.25 21.15 -26.54
N SER A 174 -14.74 21.07 -25.29
CA SER A 174 -15.90 21.80 -24.80
C SER A 174 -15.96 21.78 -23.26
N LEU A 175 -16.78 22.66 -22.67
CA LEU A 175 -17.09 22.64 -21.23
C LEU A 175 -17.75 21.33 -20.82
N THR A 176 -18.65 20.80 -21.65
CA THR A 176 -19.32 19.52 -21.38
C THR A 176 -18.33 18.36 -21.32
N ALA A 177 -17.37 18.28 -22.26
CA ALA A 177 -16.35 17.23 -22.24
C ALA A 177 -15.52 17.25 -20.94
N TYR A 178 -15.12 18.45 -20.49
CA TYR A 178 -14.42 18.63 -19.22
C TYR A 178 -15.27 18.18 -18.02
N ARG A 179 -16.52 18.65 -17.95
CA ARG A 179 -17.46 18.29 -16.87
C ARG A 179 -17.71 16.78 -16.79
N LEU A 180 -17.88 16.11 -17.94
CA LEU A 180 -18.01 14.66 -18.00
C LEU A 180 -16.75 13.94 -17.52
N SER A 181 -15.56 14.47 -17.82
CA SER A 181 -14.32 13.93 -17.28
C SER A 181 -14.21 14.11 -15.77
N CYS A 182 -14.63 15.25 -15.22
CA CYS A 182 -14.72 15.46 -13.77
C CYS A 182 -15.63 14.43 -13.11
N LEU A 183 -16.79 14.13 -13.70
CA LEU A 183 -17.69 13.08 -13.21
C LEU A 183 -17.06 11.68 -13.31
N GLY A 184 -16.36 11.37 -14.41
CA GLY A 184 -15.62 10.12 -14.55
C GLY A 184 -14.54 9.96 -13.46
N SER A 185 -13.82 11.04 -13.17
CA SER A 185 -12.79 11.07 -12.14
C SER A 185 -13.40 10.95 -10.73
N LEU A 186 -14.53 11.61 -10.48
CA LEU A 186 -15.29 11.48 -9.24
C LEU A 186 -15.73 10.02 -9.00
N ARG A 187 -16.27 9.36 -10.04
CA ARG A 187 -16.68 7.95 -9.96
C ARG A 187 -15.51 7.05 -9.59
N ILE A 188 -14.36 7.20 -10.25
CA ILE A 188 -13.15 6.41 -9.97
C ILE A 188 -12.72 6.62 -8.52
N ARG A 189 -12.57 7.88 -8.08
CA ARG A 189 -12.18 8.20 -6.70
C ARG A 189 -13.16 7.64 -5.67
N LEU A 190 -14.46 7.71 -5.93
CA LEU A 190 -15.48 7.16 -5.04
C LEU A 190 -15.34 5.64 -4.93
N VAL A 191 -15.28 4.93 -6.06
CA VAL A 191 -15.10 3.46 -6.06
C VAL A 191 -13.81 3.05 -5.36
N GLU A 192 -12.71 3.75 -5.58
CA GLU A 192 -11.44 3.51 -4.91
C GLU A 192 -11.53 3.75 -3.40
N ALA A 193 -12.16 4.84 -2.96
CA ALA A 193 -12.36 5.13 -1.54
C ALA A 193 -13.16 4.03 -0.84
N LEU A 194 -14.29 3.61 -1.42
CA LEU A 194 -15.12 2.55 -0.84
C LEU A 194 -14.39 1.20 -0.85
N THR A 195 -13.64 0.91 -1.90
CA THR A 195 -12.82 -0.30 -2.00
C THR A 195 -11.76 -0.32 -0.89
N ASN A 196 -11.05 0.79 -0.70
CA ASN A 196 -10.00 0.93 0.31
C ASN A 196 -10.57 0.86 1.73
N ASP A 197 -11.76 1.43 1.96
CA ASP A 197 -12.44 1.31 3.25
C ASP A 197 -12.68 -0.17 3.57
N ILE A 198 -13.40 -0.90 2.72
CA ILE A 198 -13.76 -2.29 3.07
C ILE A 198 -12.61 -3.29 2.97
N SER A 199 -11.52 -2.96 2.26
CA SER A 199 -10.36 -3.86 2.12
C SER A 199 -9.33 -3.73 3.24
N TYR A 200 -9.41 -2.68 4.07
CA TYR A 200 -8.46 -2.48 5.17
C TYR A 200 -8.50 -3.67 6.15
N ASP A 201 -7.31 -4.12 6.56
CA ASP A 201 -7.12 -5.31 7.38
C ASP A 201 -7.05 -4.93 8.87
N ASP A 202 -8.23 -4.86 9.49
CA ASP A 202 -8.42 -4.68 10.94
C ASP A 202 -8.75 -6.02 11.65
N GLY A 203 -8.62 -7.14 10.93
CA GLY A 203 -9.03 -8.47 11.38
C GLY A 203 -10.46 -8.89 11.00
N SER A 204 -11.28 -7.99 10.44
CA SER A 204 -12.64 -8.31 9.98
C SER A 204 -12.65 -8.82 8.54
N GLU A 205 -13.67 -9.59 8.15
CA GLU A 205 -13.88 -9.99 6.75
C GLU A 205 -14.36 -8.81 5.90
N VAL A 206 -14.06 -8.84 4.60
CA VAL A 206 -14.42 -7.75 3.67
C VAL A 206 -15.95 -7.58 3.58
N GLU A 207 -16.69 -8.67 3.64
CA GLU A 207 -18.15 -8.72 3.65
C GLU A 207 -18.75 -8.04 4.88
N ASP A 208 -18.18 -8.25 6.06
CA ASP A 208 -18.65 -7.62 7.30
C ASP A 208 -18.46 -6.10 7.24
N ARG A 209 -17.33 -5.67 6.67
CA ARG A 209 -17.07 -4.24 6.45
C ARG A 209 -18.00 -3.61 5.43
N LEU A 210 -18.33 -4.33 4.36
CA LEU A 210 -19.37 -3.91 3.43
C LEU A 210 -20.73 -3.79 4.11
N ALA A 211 -21.11 -4.75 4.94
CA ALA A 211 -22.36 -4.72 5.68
C ALA A 211 -22.41 -3.52 6.65
N ALA A 212 -21.30 -3.22 7.33
CA ALA A 212 -21.16 -2.05 8.18
C ALA A 212 -21.29 -0.73 7.40
N LEU A 213 -20.62 -0.63 6.23
CA LEU A 213 -20.75 0.52 5.34
C LEU A 213 -22.21 0.71 4.88
N GLN A 214 -22.86 -0.36 4.44
CA GLN A 214 -24.28 -0.33 4.04
C GLN A 214 -25.19 0.09 5.20
N SER A 215 -24.91 -0.35 6.43
CA SER A 215 -25.65 0.08 7.60
C SER A 215 -25.50 1.58 7.84
N LYS A 216 -24.27 2.12 7.79
CA LYS A 216 -24.02 3.56 7.91
C LYS A 216 -24.77 4.36 6.85
N VAL A 217 -24.76 3.89 5.61
CA VAL A 217 -25.49 4.53 4.50
C VAL A 217 -26.99 4.54 4.78
N ARG A 218 -27.58 3.41 5.21
CA ARG A 218 -29.01 3.34 5.57
C ARG A 218 -29.37 4.29 6.71
N ASP A 219 -28.57 4.30 7.77
CA ASP A 219 -28.80 5.14 8.94
C ASP A 219 -28.71 6.64 8.60
N ALA A 220 -27.75 7.02 7.76
CA ALA A 220 -27.60 8.40 7.30
C ALA A 220 -28.74 8.83 6.37
N ASN A 221 -29.12 7.98 5.41
CA ASN A 221 -30.24 8.24 4.51
C ASN A 221 -31.57 8.36 5.26
N ALA A 222 -31.75 7.62 6.35
CA ALA A 222 -32.95 7.72 7.20
C ALA A 222 -32.99 9.03 8.02
N LYS A 223 -31.83 9.63 8.31
CA LYS A 223 -31.71 10.79 9.22
C LYS A 223 -31.65 12.13 8.50
N ALA A 224 -31.20 12.20 7.26
CA ALA A 224 -30.98 13.47 6.58
C ALA A 224 -31.27 13.40 5.08
N ALA A 225 -32.29 14.15 4.65
CA ALA A 225 -32.42 14.54 3.26
C ALA A 225 -31.19 15.39 2.82
N LEU A 226 -31.01 15.57 1.52
CA LEU A 226 -30.03 16.53 1.02
C LEU A 226 -30.35 17.94 1.56
N THR A 227 -29.31 18.73 1.81
CA THR A 227 -29.47 20.13 2.21
C THR A 227 -29.97 20.97 1.04
N ALA A 228 -30.49 22.18 1.29
CA ALA A 228 -30.88 23.10 0.22
C ALA A 228 -29.71 23.39 -0.74
N GLU A 229 -28.50 23.54 -0.19
CA GLU A 229 -27.29 23.79 -0.99
C GLU A 229 -26.91 22.60 -1.89
N GLU A 230 -27.04 21.37 -1.43
CA GLU A 230 -26.75 20.21 -2.28
C GLU A 230 -27.83 20.04 -3.36
N HIS A 231 -29.11 20.29 -3.05
CA HIS A 231 -30.16 20.32 -4.06
C HIS A 231 -29.88 21.36 -5.13
N GLU A 232 -29.43 22.55 -4.73
CA GLU A 232 -29.05 23.61 -5.66
C GLU A 232 -27.85 23.22 -6.52
N THR A 233 -26.83 22.59 -5.94
CA THR A 233 -25.70 22.05 -6.69
C THR A 233 -26.17 21.03 -7.74
N LEU A 234 -27.05 20.09 -7.37
CA LEU A 234 -27.60 19.12 -8.32
C LEU A 234 -28.43 19.78 -9.42
N ARG A 235 -29.21 20.83 -9.11
CA ARG A 235 -29.96 21.62 -10.10
C ARG A 235 -29.03 22.29 -11.11
N LEU A 236 -27.97 22.95 -10.64
CA LEU A 236 -26.98 23.61 -11.50
C LEU A 236 -26.25 22.61 -12.40
N TRP A 237 -25.88 21.45 -11.86
CA TRP A 237 -25.29 20.36 -12.65
C TRP A 237 -26.25 19.80 -13.68
N LYS A 238 -27.54 19.68 -13.36
CA LYS A 238 -28.56 19.24 -14.30
C LYS A 238 -28.66 20.19 -15.49
N GLU A 239 -28.71 21.50 -15.23
CA GLU A 239 -28.76 22.52 -16.28
C GLU A 239 -27.48 22.51 -17.12
N ALA A 240 -26.32 22.50 -16.47
CA ALA A 240 -25.01 22.50 -17.12
C ALA A 240 -24.77 21.29 -18.04
N LEU A 241 -25.41 20.15 -17.75
CA LEU A 241 -25.31 18.92 -18.56
C LEU A 241 -26.44 18.78 -19.58
N ALA A 242 -27.57 19.48 -19.41
CA ALA A 242 -28.71 19.41 -20.31
C ALA A 242 -28.59 20.36 -21.51
N VAL A 243 -27.97 21.53 -21.32
CA VAL A 243 -27.96 22.63 -22.31
C VAL A 243 -27.22 22.31 -23.63
N GLU A 244 -26.27 21.38 -23.65
CA GLU A 244 -25.46 21.08 -24.84
C GLU A 244 -25.73 19.69 -25.46
N ALA A 245 -26.83 19.02 -25.08
CA ALA A 245 -27.33 17.85 -25.82
C ALA A 245 -27.93 18.23 -27.20
N VAL A 246 -28.04 19.53 -27.50
CA VAL A 246 -28.34 20.08 -28.82
C VAL A 246 -27.00 20.40 -29.50
N PRO A 247 -26.70 19.85 -30.69
CA PRO A 247 -25.44 20.11 -31.35
C PRO A 247 -25.31 21.61 -31.66
N GLU A 248 -24.23 22.23 -31.20
CA GLU A 248 -23.79 23.50 -31.78
C GLU A 248 -23.48 23.25 -33.27
N VAL A 249 -24.41 23.65 -34.13
CA VAL A 249 -24.14 23.82 -35.55
C VAL A 249 -23.09 24.93 -35.64
N ARG A 250 -21.84 24.55 -35.87
CA ARG A 250 -20.79 25.51 -36.19
C ARG A 250 -21.15 26.21 -37.51
N PRO A 251 -21.04 27.55 -37.60
CA PRO A 251 -21.12 28.26 -38.87
C PRO A 251 -19.95 27.89 -39.80
#